data_AF-A0A8J8Q1G4-F1
#
_entry.id   AF-A0A8J8Q1G4-F1
#
_cell.length_a   1.000
_cell.length_b   1.000
_cell.length_c   1.000
_cell.angle_alpha   90.00
_cell.angle_beta   90.00
_cell.angle_gamma   90.00
#
_symmetry.space_group_name_H-M   'P 1'
#
loop_
_entity.id
_entity.type
_entity.pdbx_description
1 polymer ?
#
loop_
_entity_poly.entity_id
_entity_poly.type
_entity_poly.pdbx_seq_one_letter_code
_entity_poly.pdbx_strand_id
1 'polypeptide(L)'
;MSTTTRNRLESRYAGITLEGHPHALSAWFIVALRAVMGGMMLFAGLGKFAFVSGEPFDAGGFLVHGVDPVSPVSGLYAAMAGNAMLLEVINVVVPVTQVLIGVALIVGAFVRLAALGGAIQMSAFYLGGWEGQWLALFDSTLIYAVVFLAIAAFGAGRILGLDRYIERIEVGGQALVERFPKLRYVLS
;
A
#
# COMPACT_ATOMS: atom_id res chain seq x y z
N MET A 1 -40.54 -11.27 15.96
CA MET A 1 -40.24 -11.35 14.50
C MET A 1 -38.79 -10.92 14.34
N SER A 2 -37.87 -11.88 14.17
CA SER A 2 -36.41 -11.62 14.17
C SER A 2 -35.96 -11.20 12.77
N THR A 3 -35.64 -9.92 12.59
CA THR A 3 -35.00 -9.42 11.36
C THR A 3 -33.52 -9.76 11.38
N THR A 4 -33.18 -10.95 10.89
CA THR A 4 -31.77 -11.31 10.62
C THR A 4 -31.31 -10.54 9.39
N THR A 5 -30.69 -9.37 9.57
CA THR A 5 -30.07 -8.58 8.50
C THR A 5 -28.93 -9.40 7.88
N ARG A 6 -29.20 -10.10 6.78
CA ARG A 6 -28.19 -10.85 6.03
C ARG A 6 -27.51 -9.90 5.05
N ASN A 7 -26.21 -9.66 5.24
CA ASN A 7 -25.38 -8.94 4.27
C ASN A 7 -25.42 -9.70 2.93
N ARG A 8 -26.01 -9.08 1.90
CA ARG A 8 -26.10 -9.62 0.53
C ARG A 8 -25.36 -8.67 -0.41
N LEU A 9 -24.40 -9.19 -1.16
CA LEU A 9 -23.74 -8.47 -2.25
C LEU A 9 -24.28 -9.01 -3.56
N GLU A 10 -25.00 -8.17 -4.30
CA GLU A 10 -25.46 -8.47 -5.66
C GLU A 10 -24.55 -7.72 -6.64
N SER A 11 -23.73 -8.45 -7.39
CA SER A 11 -22.92 -7.88 -8.48
C SER A 11 -23.39 -8.46 -9.80
N ARG A 12 -23.76 -7.58 -10.73
CA ARG A 12 -24.19 -7.95 -12.08
C ARG A 12 -23.01 -7.74 -13.03
N TYR A 13 -22.39 -8.82 -13.49
CA TYR A 13 -21.30 -8.75 -14.46
C TYR A 13 -21.64 -9.61 -15.67
N ALA A 14 -21.60 -9.01 -16.87
CA ALA A 14 -21.84 -9.69 -18.15
C ALA A 14 -23.14 -10.56 -18.20
N GLY A 15 -24.23 -10.11 -17.57
CA GLY A 15 -25.52 -10.83 -17.56
C GLY A 15 -25.65 -11.92 -16.50
N ILE A 16 -24.60 -12.18 -15.71
CA ILE A 16 -24.62 -13.13 -14.59
C ILE A 16 -24.80 -12.35 -13.28
N THR A 17 -25.80 -12.71 -12.49
CA THR A 17 -26.00 -12.23 -11.12
C THR A 17 -25.17 -13.08 -10.17
N LEU A 18 -24.05 -12.53 -9.70
CA LEU A 18 -23.25 -13.14 -8.65
C LEU A 18 -23.82 -12.69 -7.30
N GLU A 19 -24.52 -13.59 -6.62
CA GLU A 19 -25.01 -13.39 -5.26
C GLU A 19 -23.99 -13.94 -4.27
N GLY A 20 -23.29 -13.04 -3.58
CA GLY A 20 -22.38 -13.38 -2.50
C GLY A 20 -23.00 -13.07 -1.14
N HIS A 21 -22.93 -14.03 -0.21
CA HIS A 21 -23.10 -13.75 1.22
C HIS A 21 -21.69 -13.51 1.77
N PRO A 22 -21.16 -12.28 1.82
CA PRO A 22 -19.87 -12.05 2.45
C PRO A 22 -19.97 -12.46 3.92
N HIS A 23 -19.33 -13.57 4.27
CA HIS A 23 -19.20 -13.97 5.66
C HIS A 23 -18.54 -12.82 6.42
N ALA A 24 -19.02 -12.47 7.60
CA ALA A 24 -18.37 -11.44 8.42
C ALA A 24 -16.86 -11.67 8.59
N LEU A 25 -16.44 -12.94 8.53
CA LEU A 25 -15.05 -13.37 8.51
C LEU A 25 -14.22 -12.79 7.34
N SER A 26 -14.79 -12.62 6.14
CA SER A 26 -14.05 -12.04 5.00
C SER A 26 -13.76 -10.55 5.20
N ALA A 27 -14.70 -9.81 5.82
CA ALA A 27 -14.48 -8.42 6.20
C ALA A 27 -13.38 -8.30 7.28
N TRP A 28 -13.43 -9.16 8.31
CA TRP A 28 -12.40 -9.20 9.34
C TRP A 28 -11.02 -9.62 8.79
N PHE A 29 -10.98 -10.55 7.83
CA PHE A 29 -9.75 -10.98 7.20
C PHE A 29 -9.08 -9.84 6.42
N ILE A 30 -9.85 -9.06 5.66
CA ILE A 30 -9.31 -7.89 4.94
C ILE A 30 -8.75 -6.84 5.91
N VAL A 31 -9.42 -6.61 7.05
CA VAL A 31 -8.93 -5.68 8.09
C VAL A 31 -7.66 -6.20 8.74
N ALA A 32 -7.58 -7.50 9.05
CA ALA A 32 -6.37 -8.13 9.59
C ALA A 32 -5.21 -8.04 8.58
N LEU A 33 -5.46 -8.36 7.31
CA LEU A 33 -4.48 -8.25 6.23
C LEU A 33 -3.97 -6.82 6.08
N ARG A 34 -4.89 -5.84 6.11
CA ARG A 34 -4.55 -4.41 6.11
C ARG A 34 -3.66 -4.04 7.29
N ALA A 35 -4.00 -4.48 8.49
CA ALA A 35 -3.23 -4.18 9.70
C ALA A 35 -1.84 -4.83 9.68
N VAL A 36 -1.72 -6.07 9.19
CA VAL A 36 -0.44 -6.77 9.06
C VAL A 36 0.45 -6.09 8.02
N MET A 37 -0.07 -5.77 6.84
CA MET A 37 0.68 -5.05 5.80
C MET A 37 1.05 -3.63 6.23
N GLY A 38 0.15 -2.96 6.95
CA GLY A 38 0.43 -1.66 7.56
C GLY A 38 1.52 -1.74 8.62
N GLY A 39 1.45 -2.74 9.50
CA GLY A 39 2.49 -3.03 10.49
C GLY A 39 3.85 -3.29 9.84
N MET A 40 3.90 -4.19 8.85
CA MET A 40 5.11 -4.47 8.07
C MET A 40 5.76 -3.19 7.56
N MET A 41 4.98 -2.31 6.91
CA MET A 41 5.50 -1.08 6.34
C MET A 41 5.91 -0.07 7.43
N LEU A 42 5.13 0.04 8.51
CA LEU A 42 5.41 0.94 9.63
C LEU A 42 6.74 0.58 10.31
N PHE A 43 6.90 -0.69 10.70
CA PHE A 43 8.12 -1.15 11.36
C PHE A 43 9.33 -1.11 10.43
N ALA A 44 9.16 -1.41 9.13
CA ALA A 44 10.22 -1.27 8.14
C ALA A 44 10.68 0.19 7.96
N GLY A 45 9.77 1.15 8.05
CA GLY A 45 10.08 2.59 8.00
C GLY A 45 10.70 3.10 9.28
N LEU A 46 10.16 2.73 10.44
CA LEU A 46 10.71 3.14 11.75
C LEU A 46 12.15 2.65 11.93
N GLY A 47 12.45 1.41 11.55
CA GLY A 47 13.80 0.85 11.61
C GLY A 47 14.81 1.51 10.66
N LYS A 48 14.39 2.45 9.81
CA LYS A 48 15.26 3.24 8.93
C LYS A 48 15.67 4.59 9.51
N PHE A 49 15.13 4.96 10.67
CA PHE A 49 15.54 6.18 11.34
C PHE A 49 16.62 5.91 12.38
N ALA A 50 17.70 6.71 12.36
CA ALA A 50 18.83 6.56 13.28
C ALA A 50 18.43 6.57 14.76
N PHE A 51 17.38 7.32 15.13
CA PHE A 51 16.90 7.35 16.52
C PHE A 51 16.25 6.03 16.98
N VAL A 52 15.93 5.10 16.06
CA VAL A 52 15.38 3.77 16.33
C VAL A 52 16.44 2.69 16.18
N SER A 53 17.19 2.71 15.08
CA SER A 53 18.15 1.65 14.68
C SER A 53 19.60 1.92 15.07
N GLY A 54 19.93 3.15 15.52
CA GLY A 54 21.31 3.60 15.74
C GLY A 54 21.99 4.14 14.49
N GLU A 55 21.58 3.70 13.30
CA GLU A 55 22.17 4.10 12.02
C GLU A 55 21.09 4.62 11.04
N PRO A 56 21.32 5.74 10.34
CA PRO A 56 20.37 6.25 9.35
C PRO A 56 20.30 5.32 8.14
N PHE A 57 19.13 5.25 7.52
CA PHE A 57 18.99 4.56 6.24
C PHE A 57 19.84 5.21 5.15
N ASP A 58 20.56 4.35 4.44
CA ASP A 58 21.31 4.73 3.25
C ASP A 58 20.90 3.85 2.06
N ALA A 59 20.28 4.48 1.07
CA ALA A 59 19.91 3.89 -0.20
C ALA A 59 21.12 3.62 -1.09
N GLY A 60 22.26 4.29 -0.86
CA GLY A 60 23.49 4.07 -1.61
C GLY A 60 23.93 2.61 -1.55
N GLY A 61 23.90 2.00 -0.36
CA GLY A 61 24.20 0.58 -0.18
C GLY A 61 23.35 -0.33 -1.08
N PHE A 62 22.03 -0.08 -1.15
CA PHE A 62 21.14 -0.85 -2.03
C PHE A 62 21.37 -0.54 -3.51
N LEU A 63 21.46 0.74 -3.90
CA LEU A 63 21.54 1.13 -5.30
C LEU A 63 22.89 0.79 -5.95
N VAL A 64 23.97 0.74 -5.18
CA VAL A 64 25.32 0.41 -5.69
C VAL A 64 25.58 -1.10 -5.61
N HIS A 65 25.14 -1.77 -4.55
CA HIS A 65 25.53 -3.16 -4.29
C HIS A 65 24.37 -4.16 -4.33
N GLY A 66 23.13 -3.70 -4.23
CA GLY A 66 21.93 -4.55 -4.16
C GLY A 66 21.18 -4.70 -5.48
N VAL A 67 21.61 -4.01 -6.54
CA VAL A 67 20.96 -4.06 -7.86
C VAL A 67 21.72 -5.02 -8.76
N ASP A 68 21.03 -6.06 -9.22
CA ASP A 68 21.63 -7.02 -10.15
C ASP A 68 21.81 -6.36 -11.54
N PRO A 69 22.94 -6.54 -12.25
CA PRO A 69 23.13 -6.03 -13.60
C PRO A 69 22.08 -6.48 -14.61
N VAL A 70 21.50 -7.67 -14.43
CA VAL A 70 20.45 -8.27 -15.27
C VAL A 70 19.09 -7.59 -15.02
N SER A 71 18.93 -6.88 -13.91
CA SER A 71 17.71 -6.14 -13.60
C SER A 71 17.35 -5.16 -14.74
N PRO A 72 16.08 -5.07 -15.15
CA PRO A 72 15.64 -4.11 -16.17
C PRO A 72 15.79 -2.66 -15.72
N VAL A 73 15.98 -2.39 -14.43
CA VAL A 73 16.17 -1.05 -13.88
C VAL A 73 17.62 -0.75 -13.48
N SER A 74 18.56 -1.64 -13.78
CA SER A 74 19.97 -1.52 -13.37
C SER A 74 20.60 -0.20 -13.82
N GLY A 75 20.41 0.19 -15.07
CA GLY A 75 20.92 1.47 -15.60
C GLY A 75 20.28 2.70 -14.94
N LEU A 76 18.98 2.65 -14.65
CA LEU A 76 18.28 3.73 -13.94
C LEU A 76 18.82 3.88 -12.52
N TYR A 77 18.99 2.76 -11.81
CA TYR A 77 19.40 2.78 -10.41
C TYR A 77 20.89 3.15 -10.27
N ALA A 78 21.73 2.77 -11.24
CA ALA A 78 23.10 3.26 -11.35
C ALA A 78 23.15 4.78 -11.56
N ALA A 79 22.28 5.34 -12.42
CA ALA A 79 22.17 6.79 -12.60
C ALA A 79 21.70 7.51 -11.32
N MET A 80 20.81 6.88 -10.55
CA MET A 80 20.36 7.39 -9.25
C MET A 80 21.50 7.38 -8.22
N ALA A 81 22.28 6.29 -8.16
CA ALA A 81 23.45 6.18 -7.28
C ALA A 81 24.55 7.20 -7.63
N GLY A 82 24.70 7.57 -8.90
CA GLY A 82 25.63 8.59 -9.35
C GLY A 82 25.24 10.03 -9.00
N ASN A 83 24.02 10.26 -8.48
CA ASN A 83 23.50 11.59 -8.18
C ASN A 83 23.30 11.79 -6.67
N ALA A 84 24.23 12.51 -6.04
CA ALA A 84 24.22 12.76 -4.60
C ALA A 84 22.93 13.44 -4.09
N MET A 85 22.42 14.45 -4.81
CA MET A 85 21.19 15.15 -4.43
C MET A 85 19.98 14.21 -4.47
N LEU A 86 19.91 13.33 -5.48
CA LEU A 86 18.84 12.36 -5.58
C LEU A 86 18.93 11.29 -4.48
N LEU A 87 20.13 10.84 -4.12
CA LEU A 87 20.35 9.93 -2.99
C LEU A 87 19.87 10.51 -1.67
N GLU A 88 20.20 11.78 -1.37
CA GLU A 88 19.72 12.47 -0.16
C GLU A 88 18.19 12.51 -0.10
N VAL A 89 17.53 12.78 -1.23
CA VAL A 89 16.07 12.76 -1.33
C VAL A 89 15.52 11.36 -1.07
N ILE A 90 16.10 10.31 -1.67
CA ILE A 90 15.65 8.92 -1.48
C ILE A 90 15.80 8.50 -0.02
N ASN A 91 16.92 8.87 0.63
CA ASN A 91 17.21 8.56 2.02
C ASN A 91 16.18 9.12 2.99
N VAL A 92 15.49 10.20 2.63
CA VAL A 92 14.39 10.77 3.41
C VAL A 92 13.03 10.23 2.96
N VAL A 93 12.78 10.19 1.65
CA VAL A 93 11.48 9.82 1.09
C VAL A 93 11.13 8.39 1.46
N VAL A 94 12.04 7.42 1.27
CA VAL A 94 11.74 6.00 1.49
C VAL A 94 11.32 5.70 2.94
N PRO A 95 12.06 6.11 3.99
CA PRO A 95 11.64 5.86 5.37
C PRO A 95 10.33 6.58 5.72
N VAL A 96 10.17 7.83 5.29
CA VAL A 96 8.99 8.65 5.59
C VAL A 96 7.74 8.06 4.93
N THR A 97 7.80 7.69 3.66
CA THR A 97 6.67 7.08 2.96
C THR A 97 6.29 5.75 3.58
N GLN A 98 7.27 4.94 4.02
CA GLN A 98 7.00 3.69 4.72
C GLN A 98 6.20 3.90 6.01
N VAL A 99 6.61 4.85 6.85
CA VAL A 99 5.89 5.17 8.08
C VAL A 99 4.48 5.69 7.76
N LEU A 100 4.35 6.63 6.82
CA LEU A 100 3.05 7.20 6.44
C LEU A 100 2.09 6.14 5.90
N ILE A 101 2.57 5.27 5.00
CA ILE A 101 1.79 4.15 4.47
C ILE A 101 1.36 3.21 5.61
N GLY A 102 2.28 2.85 6.49
CA GLY A 102 2.00 1.96 7.60
C GLY A 102 0.93 2.49 8.55
N VAL A 103 1.06 3.77 8.96
CA VAL A 103 0.08 4.46 9.80
C VAL A 103 -1.28 4.56 9.09
N ALA A 104 -1.28 5.00 7.83
CA ALA A 104 -2.50 5.15 7.03
C ALA A 104 -3.29 3.83 6.93
N LEU A 105 -2.60 2.71 6.70
CA LEU A 105 -3.24 1.39 6.62
C LEU A 105 -3.74 0.89 7.96
N ILE A 106 -3.00 1.07 9.06
CA ILE A 106 -3.45 0.64 10.40
C ILE A 106 -4.71 1.43 10.80
N VAL A 107 -4.63 2.75 10.69
CA VAL A 107 -5.73 3.69 11.02
C VAL A 107 -6.91 3.52 10.06
N GLY A 108 -6.65 3.08 8.83
CA GLY A 108 -7.66 2.95 7.80
C GLY A 108 -8.04 4.30 7.16
N ALA A 109 -7.08 5.23 7.06
CA ALA A 109 -7.24 6.53 6.40
C ALA A 109 -6.41 6.57 5.11
N PHE A 110 -6.99 7.07 4.01
CA PHE A 110 -6.39 7.10 2.68
C PHE A 110 -5.86 5.73 2.25
N VAL A 111 -6.58 4.65 2.58
CA VAL A 111 -6.07 3.27 2.46
C VAL A 111 -5.67 2.94 1.04
N ARG A 112 -6.46 3.38 0.05
CA ARG A 112 -6.18 3.10 -1.35
C ARG A 112 -4.90 3.80 -1.82
N LEU A 113 -4.71 5.07 -1.43
CA LEU A 113 -3.49 5.81 -1.75
C LEU A 113 -2.28 5.19 -1.07
N ALA A 114 -2.39 4.88 0.22
CA ALA A 114 -1.33 4.25 1.01
C ALA A 114 -0.95 2.89 0.43
N ALA A 115 -1.94 2.06 0.08
CA ALA A 115 -1.70 0.76 -0.52
C ALA A 115 -1.08 0.88 -1.93
N LEU A 116 -1.50 1.82 -2.77
CA LEU A 116 -0.85 2.09 -4.05
C LEU A 116 0.61 2.54 -3.87
N GLY A 117 0.88 3.41 -2.91
CA GLY A 117 2.25 3.81 -2.56
C GLY A 117 3.10 2.62 -2.09
N GLY A 118 2.52 1.75 -1.26
CA GLY A 118 3.16 0.50 -0.81
C GLY A 118 3.47 -0.43 -1.98
N ALA A 119 2.52 -0.60 -2.91
CA ALA A 119 2.72 -1.40 -4.11
C ALA A 119 3.84 -0.84 -4.99
N ILE A 120 3.84 0.47 -5.27
CA ILE A 120 4.89 1.13 -6.07
C ILE A 120 6.26 0.90 -5.45
N GLN A 121 6.38 1.09 -4.14
CA GLN A 121 7.66 0.96 -3.44
C GLN A 121 8.14 -0.49 -3.42
N MET A 122 7.24 -1.46 -3.20
CA MET A 122 7.59 -2.88 -3.28
C MET A 122 7.98 -3.30 -4.70
N SER A 123 7.30 -2.78 -5.73
CA SER A 123 7.68 -3.01 -7.13
C SER A 123 9.05 -2.41 -7.47
N ALA A 124 9.39 -1.25 -6.91
CA ALA A 124 10.72 -0.66 -7.09
C ALA A 124 11.82 -1.59 -6.54
N PHE A 125 11.67 -2.07 -5.30
CA PHE A 125 12.63 -3.01 -4.70
C PHE A 125 12.69 -4.34 -5.44
N TYR A 126 11.53 -4.88 -5.83
CA TYR A 126 11.44 -6.11 -6.61
C TYR A 126 12.20 -6.01 -7.94
N LEU A 127 12.01 -4.92 -8.69
CA LEU A 127 12.72 -4.72 -9.94
C LEU A 127 14.22 -4.58 -9.69
N GLY A 128 14.65 -3.86 -8.65
CA GLY A 128 16.06 -3.72 -8.29
C GLY A 128 16.74 -5.07 -7.95
N GLY A 129 16.06 -5.93 -7.19
CA GLY A 129 16.57 -7.24 -6.78
C GLY A 129 16.33 -8.37 -7.79
N TRP A 130 15.87 -8.08 -9.01
CA TRP A 130 15.60 -9.10 -10.01
C TRP A 130 16.90 -9.67 -10.61
N GLU A 131 17.20 -10.93 -10.33
CA GLU A 131 18.42 -11.62 -10.77
C GLU A 131 18.28 -12.35 -12.13
N GLY A 132 17.19 -12.15 -12.87
CA GLY A 132 16.99 -12.83 -14.17
C GLY A 132 16.56 -14.29 -14.10
N GLN A 133 16.44 -14.86 -12.91
CA GLN A 133 16.10 -16.26 -12.71
C GLN A 133 14.57 -16.46 -12.69
N TRP A 134 14.07 -17.35 -13.54
CA TRP A 134 12.63 -17.64 -13.62
C TRP A 134 12.04 -18.18 -12.30
N LEU A 135 12.83 -18.95 -11.54
CA LEU A 135 12.43 -19.48 -10.23
C LEU A 135 12.29 -18.40 -9.17
N ALA A 136 13.01 -17.28 -9.32
CA ALA A 136 12.96 -16.14 -8.41
C ALA A 136 11.84 -15.14 -8.73
N LEU A 137 11.01 -15.44 -9.74
CA LEU A 137 9.93 -14.56 -10.18
C LEU A 137 8.94 -14.23 -9.04
N PHE A 138 8.68 -15.17 -8.15
CA PHE A 138 7.74 -15.00 -7.03
C PHE A 138 8.47 -14.68 -5.71
N ASP A 139 9.31 -13.65 -5.71
CA ASP A 139 9.91 -13.13 -4.50
C ASP A 139 8.87 -12.47 -3.57
N SER A 140 9.20 -12.45 -2.28
CA SER A 140 8.45 -11.79 -1.21
C SER A 140 8.02 -10.36 -1.56
N THR A 141 8.90 -9.55 -2.19
CA THR A 141 8.59 -8.17 -2.57
C THR A 141 7.51 -8.07 -3.65
N LEU A 142 7.49 -8.98 -4.63
CA LEU A 142 6.38 -9.09 -5.60
C LEU A 142 5.09 -9.46 -4.90
N ILE A 143 5.13 -10.45 -4.01
CA ILE A 143 3.97 -10.90 -3.25
C ILE A 143 3.40 -9.73 -2.44
N TYR A 144 4.25 -8.95 -1.76
CA TYR A 144 3.82 -7.76 -1.03
C TYR A 144 3.20 -6.71 -1.95
N ALA A 145 3.77 -6.45 -3.13
CA ALA A 145 3.18 -5.54 -4.10
C ALA A 145 1.77 -5.97 -4.53
N VAL A 146 1.58 -7.26 -4.82
CA VAL A 146 0.28 -7.83 -5.19
C VAL A 146 -0.72 -7.73 -4.04
N VAL A 147 -0.30 -8.01 -2.81
CA VAL A 147 -1.17 -7.87 -1.62
C VAL A 147 -1.57 -6.42 -1.39
N PHE A 148 -0.66 -5.46 -1.56
CA PHE A 148 -1.00 -4.04 -1.51
C PHE A 148 -2.00 -3.66 -2.60
N LEU A 149 -1.83 -4.12 -3.84
CA LEU A 149 -2.81 -3.90 -4.90
C LEU A 149 -4.18 -4.50 -4.58
N ALA A 150 -4.23 -5.67 -3.94
CA ALA A 150 -5.47 -6.26 -3.46
C ALA A 150 -6.13 -5.38 -2.40
N ILE A 151 -5.38 -4.91 -1.39
CA ILE A 151 -5.89 -3.97 -0.37
C ILE A 151 -6.44 -2.69 -1.01
N ALA A 152 -5.73 -2.15 -2.00
CA ALA A 152 -6.16 -0.97 -2.76
C ALA A 152 -7.44 -1.24 -3.56
N ALA A 153 -7.57 -2.40 -4.20
CA ALA A 153 -8.71 -2.77 -5.02
C ALA A 153 -9.98 -3.02 -4.20
N PHE A 154 -9.85 -3.63 -3.02
CA PHE A 154 -10.98 -3.91 -2.14
C PHE A 154 -11.45 -2.69 -1.33
N GLY A 155 -10.76 -1.55 -1.40
CA GLY A 155 -11.16 -0.35 -0.67
C GLY A 155 -11.26 -0.58 0.84
N ALA A 156 -10.29 -1.31 1.42
CA ALA A 156 -10.32 -1.80 2.79
C ALA A 156 -10.41 -0.70 3.88
N GLY A 157 -10.30 0.59 3.52
CA GLY A 157 -10.52 1.72 4.44
C GLY A 157 -11.98 1.92 4.82
N ARG A 158 -12.94 1.52 3.98
CA ARG A 158 -14.38 1.60 4.32
C ARG A 158 -14.82 0.53 5.31
N ILE A 159 -14.06 -0.57 5.39
CA ILE A 159 -14.30 -1.66 6.33
C ILE A 159 -13.49 -1.38 7.59
N LEU A 160 -14.14 -0.88 8.65
CA LEU A 160 -13.52 -0.58 9.95
C LEU A 160 -12.26 0.32 9.83
N GLY A 161 -12.36 1.39 9.05
CA GLY A 161 -11.30 2.40 8.90
C GLY A 161 -11.85 3.82 8.92
N LEU A 162 -10.96 4.79 9.11
CA LEU A 162 -11.30 6.22 9.12
C LEU A 162 -11.82 6.76 7.79
N ASP A 163 -11.58 6.09 6.65
CA ASP A 163 -12.10 6.53 5.35
C ASP A 163 -13.62 6.73 5.38
N ARG A 164 -14.36 5.87 6.10
CA ARG A 164 -15.81 6.03 6.30
C ARG A 164 -16.18 7.35 7.00
N TYR A 165 -15.35 7.81 7.94
CA TYR A 165 -15.58 9.05 8.67
C TYR A 165 -15.14 10.26 7.83
N ILE A 166 -14.00 10.16 7.14
CA ILE A 166 -13.48 11.21 6.25
C ILE A 166 -14.49 11.53 5.13
N GLU A 167 -15.13 10.50 4.57
CA GLU A 167 -16.17 10.69 3.54
C GLU A 167 -17.38 11.50 4.04
N ARG A 168 -17.65 11.48 5.35
CA ARG A 168 -18.80 12.13 5.98
C ARG A 168 -18.49 13.50 6.59
N ILE A 169 -17.24 13.96 6.52
CA ILE A 169 -16.88 15.30 7.00
C ILE A 169 -17.63 16.33 6.14
N GLU A 170 -18.43 17.18 6.76
CA GLU A 170 -19.13 18.26 6.07
C GLU A 170 -18.18 19.45 5.87
N VAL A 171 -18.01 19.88 4.62
CA VAL A 171 -17.23 21.09 4.28
C VAL A 171 -18.14 22.07 3.57
N GLY A 172 -18.71 23.00 4.32
CA GLY A 172 -19.63 24.01 3.81
C GLY A 172 -21.05 23.49 3.56
N GLY A 173 -21.56 22.61 4.43
CA GLY A 173 -22.93 22.09 4.37
C GLY A 173 -23.16 20.95 3.37
N GLN A 174 -22.09 20.42 2.78
CA GLN A 174 -22.09 19.25 1.89
C GLN A 174 -21.00 18.28 2.34
N ALA A 175 -21.22 16.98 2.16
CA ALA A 175 -20.21 15.98 2.48
C ALA A 175 -18.95 16.19 1.60
N LEU A 176 -17.77 15.93 2.15
CA LEU A 176 -16.48 16.14 1.48
C LEU A 176 -16.42 15.46 0.09
N VAL A 177 -17.03 14.28 -0.03
CA VAL A 177 -17.10 13.51 -1.28
C VAL A 177 -18.05 14.14 -2.31
N GLU A 178 -19.11 14.81 -1.86
CA GLU A 178 -20.05 15.52 -2.73
C GLU A 178 -19.43 16.80 -3.28
N ARG A 179 -18.68 17.51 -2.44
CA ARG A 179 -17.97 18.73 -2.84
C ARG A 179 -16.75 18.45 -3.73
N PHE A 180 -16.04 17.34 -3.49
CA PHE A 180 -14.88 16.92 -4.28
C PHE A 180 -15.03 15.46 -4.76
N PRO A 181 -15.72 15.24 -5.90
CA PRO A 181 -16.01 13.88 -6.39
C PRO A 181 -14.76 13.05 -6.72
N LYS A 182 -13.59 13.69 -6.95
CA LYS A 182 -12.30 13.00 -7.12
C LYS A 182 -11.83 12.29 -5.85
N LEU A 183 -12.20 12.78 -4.66
CA LEU A 183 -11.85 12.13 -3.38
C LEU A 183 -12.54 10.78 -3.23
N ARG A 184 -13.66 10.56 -3.91
CA ARG A 184 -14.27 9.23 -3.99
C ARG A 184 -13.24 8.21 -4.48
N TYR A 185 -12.49 8.49 -5.54
CA TYR A 185 -11.50 7.53 -6.05
C TYR A 185 -10.33 7.26 -5.11
N VAL A 186 -10.03 8.19 -4.20
CA VAL A 186 -8.94 8.06 -3.23
C VAL A 186 -9.40 7.37 -1.94
N LEU A 187 -10.66 7.52 -1.55
CA LEU A 187 -11.26 6.99 -0.33
C LEU A 187 -12.07 5.70 -0.54
N SER A 188 -12.46 5.37 -1.79
CA SER A 188 -13.29 4.21 -2.14
C SER A 188 -12.56 3.03 -2.78
#